data_AF-A0A3M3B2I8-F1
#
_entry.id   AF-A0A3M3B2I8-F1
#
_cell.length_a   1.000
_cell.length_b   1.000
_cell.length_c   1.000
_cell.angle_alpha   90.00
_cell.angle_beta   90.00
_cell.angle_gamma   90.00
#
_symmetry.space_group_name_H-M   'P 1'
#
loop_
_entity.id
_entity.type
_entity.pdbx_description
1 polymer ?
#
loop_
_entity_poly.entity_id
_entity_poly.type
_entity_poly.pdbx_seq_one_letter_code
_entity_poly.pdbx_strand_id
1 'polypeptide(L)'
;IAPYEGWDNGMLTCFRFTGNGPRPVLYQVLPDGTETLADAHNEQNVVVVHGVSRLFRFRLNGLVVEARPTAQVNTGYNFNGTTTGEIRELKHAEQ
;
A
#
# COMPACT_ATOMS: atom_id res chain seq x y z
N ILE A 1 7.72 11.10 11.25
CA ILE A 1 7.34 9.76 10.76
C ILE A 1 6.09 9.75 9.87
N ALA A 2 5.32 10.85 9.83
CA ALA A 2 4.22 10.97 8.87
C ALA A 2 4.76 11.08 7.43
N PRO A 3 4.04 10.54 6.44
CA PRO A 3 4.34 10.80 5.03
C PRO A 3 4.05 12.27 4.70
N TYR A 4 4.69 12.78 3.64
CA TYR A 4 4.42 14.10 3.08
C TYR A 4 3.05 14.13 2.38
N GLU A 5 2.73 13.06 1.65
CA GLU A 5 1.43 12.87 1.03
C GLU A 5 1.13 11.38 0.86
N GLY A 6 -0.15 11.05 0.65
CA GLY A 6 -0.59 9.72 0.31
C GLY A 6 -1.71 9.75 -0.72
N TRP A 7 -1.74 8.75 -1.58
CA TRP A 7 -2.75 8.58 -2.62
C TRP A 7 -2.96 7.10 -2.91
N ASP A 8 -4.09 6.75 -3.50
CA ASP A 8 -4.37 5.40 -3.95
C ASP A 8 -5.08 5.42 -5.31
N ASN A 9 -5.06 4.28 -6.01
CA ASN A 9 -5.76 4.09 -7.28
C ASN A 9 -6.80 2.96 -7.20
N GLY A 10 -7.24 2.60 -6.00
CA GLY A 10 -8.14 1.45 -5.76
C GLY A 10 -7.47 0.07 -5.78
N MET A 11 -6.19 -0.02 -6.14
CA MET A 11 -5.40 -1.27 -6.11
C MET A 11 -4.14 -1.14 -5.26
N LEU A 12 -3.40 -0.04 -5.41
CA LEU A 12 -2.19 0.29 -4.67
C LEU A 12 -2.42 1.56 -3.85
N THR A 13 -1.83 1.60 -2.66
CA THR A 13 -1.75 2.82 -1.83
C THR A 13 -0.30 3.26 -1.74
N CYS A 14 -0.04 4.53 -2.03
CA CYS A 14 1.30 5.10 -2.07
C CYS A 14 1.46 6.16 -0.97
N PHE A 15 2.61 6.17 -0.31
CA PHE A 15 2.99 7.16 0.69
C PHE A 15 4.37 7.72 0.41
N ARG A 16 4.47 9.03 0.13
CA ARG A 16 5.75 9.69 -0.15
C ARG A 16 6.38 10.21 1.14
N PHE A 17 7.69 9.99 1.29
CA PHE A 17 8.50 10.51 2.38
C PHE A 17 9.62 11.37 1.82
N THR A 18 9.72 12.63 2.26
CA THR A 18 10.74 13.57 1.76
C THR A 18 11.99 13.66 2.64
N GLY A 19 11.93 13.15 3.88
CA GLY A 19 13.06 13.13 4.81
C GLY A 19 13.88 11.84 4.74
N ASN A 20 15.16 11.93 5.12
CA ASN A 20 16.10 10.81 5.21
C ASN A 20 16.11 10.13 6.59
N GLY A 21 15.11 10.42 7.43
CA GLY A 21 14.97 9.80 8.75
C GLY A 21 14.52 8.34 8.68
N PRO A 22 14.50 7.63 9.83
CA PRO A 22 14.05 6.24 9.87
C PRO A 22 12.63 6.08 9.32
N ARG A 23 12.43 5.07 8.48
CA ARG A 23 11.12 4.72 7.90
C ARG A 23 10.27 3.98 8.94
N PRO A 24 8.99 4.35 9.14
CA PRO A 24 8.08 3.56 9.96
C PRO A 24 7.73 2.23 9.29
N VAL A 25 7.29 1.25 10.08
CA VAL A 25 6.58 0.06 9.59
C VAL A 25 5.12 0.43 9.35
N LEU A 26 4.55 -0.05 8.24
CA LEU A 26 3.18 0.24 7.85
C LEU A 26 2.28 -0.96 8.14
N TYR A 27 1.14 -0.68 8.76
CA TYR A 27 0.08 -1.65 9.02
C TYR A 27 -1.22 -1.19 8.35
N GLN A 28 -1.98 -2.14 7.81
CA GLN A 28 -3.38 -1.94 7.46
C GLN A 28 -4.23 -2.27 8.67
N VAL A 29 -5.17 -1.39 9.00
CA VAL A 29 -6.17 -1.67 10.04
C VAL A 29 -7.41 -2.26 9.38
N LEU A 30 -7.72 -3.49 9.77
CA LEU A 30 -8.85 -4.26 9.26
C LEU A 30 -10.18 -3.73 9.81
N PRO A 31 -11.34 -4.11 9.22
CA PRO A 31 -12.65 -3.63 9.68
C PRO A 31 -12.98 -3.96 11.14
N ASP A 32 -12.38 -5.01 11.71
CA ASP A 32 -12.52 -5.40 13.11
C ASP A 32 -11.59 -4.61 14.06
N GLY A 33 -10.79 -3.69 13.51
CA GLY A 33 -9.85 -2.86 14.26
C GLY A 33 -8.48 -3.51 14.51
N THR A 34 -8.27 -4.76 14.07
CA THR A 34 -6.96 -5.42 14.18
C THR A 34 -5.99 -4.90 13.11
N GLU A 35 -4.69 -5.09 13.35
CA GLU A 35 -3.63 -4.70 12.43
C GLU A 35 -3.08 -5.92 11.69
N THR A 36 -2.91 -5.79 10.37
CA THR A 36 -2.06 -6.67 9.58
C THR A 36 -0.89 -5.89 9.02
N LEU A 37 0.27 -6.54 8.91
CA LEU A 37 1.42 -5.94 8.23
C LEU A 37 1.05 -5.66 6.77
N ALA A 38 1.35 -4.45 6.29
CA ALA A 38 1.10 -4.11 4.90
C ALA A 38 2.12 -4.78 3.99
N ASP A 39 1.67 -5.49 2.96
CA ASP A 39 2.54 -5.94 1.88
C ASP A 39 2.95 -4.73 1.04
N ALA A 40 4.26 -4.42 1.02
CA ALA A 40 4.74 -3.17 0.45
C ALA A 40 6.18 -3.28 -0.05
N HIS A 41 6.51 -2.41 -0.99
CA HIS A 41 7.88 -2.17 -1.42
C HIS A 41 8.19 -0.67 -1.44
N ASN A 42 9.47 -0.32 -1.58
CA ASN A 42 9.88 1.06 -1.80
C ASN A 42 10.16 1.28 -3.28
N GLU A 43 9.61 2.36 -3.84
CA GLU A 43 9.94 2.90 -5.14
C GLU A 43 10.48 4.32 -4.91
N GLN A 44 11.79 4.51 -5.03
CA GLN A 44 12.48 5.76 -4.68
C GLN A 44 12.11 6.24 -3.25
N ASN A 45 11.44 7.39 -3.13
CA ASN A 45 11.00 7.98 -1.88
C ASN A 45 9.52 7.70 -1.55
N VAL A 46 8.92 6.72 -2.23
CA VAL A 46 7.51 6.31 -2.08
C VAL A 46 7.47 4.87 -1.56
N VAL A 47 6.68 4.64 -0.50
CA VAL A 47 6.28 3.29 -0.10
C VAL A 47 5.01 2.95 -0.86
N VAL A 48 5.04 1.85 -1.61
CA VAL A 48 3.92 1.35 -2.40
C VAL A 48 3.37 0.10 -1.72
N VAL A 49 2.17 0.24 -1.17
CA VAL A 49 1.42 -0.85 -0.55
C VAL A 49 0.57 -1.55 -1.60
N HIS A 50 0.66 -2.88 -1.64
CA HIS A 50 -0.14 -3.76 -2.49
C HIS A 50 -1.53 -3.98 -1.87
N GLY A 51 -2.32 -2.91 -1.87
CA GLY A 51 -3.69 -2.93 -1.39
C GLY A 51 -4.20 -1.55 -0.98
N VAL A 52 -5.47 -1.50 -0.61
CA VAL A 52 -6.16 -0.33 -0.08
C VAL A 52 -6.71 -0.63 1.31
N SER A 53 -6.82 0.39 2.16
CA SER A 53 -7.39 0.26 3.50
C SER A 53 -8.12 1.53 3.90
N ARG A 54 -9.13 1.42 4.77
CA ARG A 54 -9.80 2.58 5.39
C ARG A 54 -8.94 3.30 6.41
N LEU A 55 -7.91 2.62 6.92
CA LEU A 55 -6.99 3.16 7.88
C LEU A 55 -5.64 2.43 7.77
N PHE A 56 -4.58 3.23 7.70
CA PHE A 56 -3.21 2.79 7.84
C PHE A 56 -2.63 3.31 9.14
N ARG A 57 -1.78 2.50 9.78
CA ARG A 57 -1.02 2.90 10.97
C ARG A 57 0.47 2.78 10.71
N PHE A 58 1.17 3.88 10.88
CA PHE A 58 2.62 3.99 10.78
C PHE A 58 3.19 3.88 12.18
N ARG A 59 4.07 2.91 12.42
CA ARG A 59 4.69 2.69 13.73
C ARG A 59 6.21 2.82 13.63
N LEU A 60 6.81 3.58 14.55
CA LEU A 60 8.26 3.65 14.73
C LEU A 60 8.56 3.81 16.22
N ASN A 61 9.09 2.76 16.85
CA ASN A 61 9.24 2.69 18.31
C ASN A 61 7.90 3.01 19.00
N GLY A 62 7.87 3.97 19.93
CA GLY A 62 6.65 4.42 20.59
C GLY A 62 5.80 5.42 19.79
N LEU A 63 6.23 5.82 18.59
CA LEU A 63 5.52 6.80 17.76
C LEU A 63 4.50 6.10 16.86
N VAL A 64 3.31 6.69 16.77
CA VAL A 64 2.20 6.22 15.94
C VAL A 64 1.60 7.37 15.15
N VAL A 65 1.36 7.16 13.86
CA VAL A 65 0.57 8.06 13.00
C VAL A 65 -0.51 7.25 12.29
N GLU A 66 -1.69 7.82 12.14
CA GLU A 66 -2.79 7.25 11.36
C GLU A 66 -2.96 8.02 10.05
N ALA A 67 -3.17 7.29 8.94
CA ALA A 67 -3.61 7.87 7.68
C ALA A 67 -4.93 7.23 7.25
N ARG A 68 -5.92 8.07 6.98
CA ARG A 68 -7.28 7.67 6.56
C ARG A 68 -7.54 8.26 5.18
N PRO A 69 -7.79 7.44 4.15
CA PRO A 69 -8.25 7.97 2.86
C PRO A 69 -9.53 8.77 3.05
N THR A 70 -9.64 9.88 2.33
CA THR A 70 -10.82 10.76 2.37
C THR A 70 -11.97 10.24 1.48
N ALA A 71 -11.65 9.39 0.52
CA ALA A 71 -12.60 8.71 -0.35
C ALA A 71 -12.13 7.27 -0.59
N GLN A 72 -13.06 6.41 -0.99
CA GLN A 72 -12.76 5.02 -1.31
C GLN A 72 -12.83 4.82 -2.83
N VAL A 73 -11.70 4.48 -3.45
CA VAL A 73 -11.64 4.11 -4.87
C VAL A 73 -11.87 2.60 -4.98
N ASN A 74 -12.86 2.18 -5.75
CA ASN A 74 -13.13 0.77 -6.02
C ASN A 74 -12.99 0.50 -7.51
N THR A 75 -11.95 -0.26 -7.89
CA THR A 75 -11.65 -0.61 -9.28
C THR A 75 -12.06 -2.03 -9.66
N GLY A 76 -12.60 -2.82 -8.73
CA GLY A 76 -12.95 -4.22 -8.96
C GLY A 76 -11.73 -5.15 -9.06
N TYR A 77 -11.93 -6.33 -9.68
CA TYR A 77 -10.88 -7.33 -9.82
C TYR A 77 -9.90 -6.96 -10.95
N ASN A 78 -8.60 -7.08 -10.68
CA ASN A 78 -7.55 -6.86 -11.69
C ASN A 78 -7.37 -8.10 -12.58
N PHE A 79 -8.07 -8.14 -13.72
CA PHE A 79 -7.98 -9.22 -14.70
C PHE A 79 -6.64 -9.30 -15.44
N ASN A 80 -5.87 -8.22 -15.50
CA ASN A 80 -4.56 -8.24 -16.14
C ASN A 80 -3.56 -9.07 -15.33
N GLY A 81 -3.76 -9.22 -14.02
CA GLY A 81 -2.87 -9.97 -13.14
C GLY A 81 -1.50 -9.31 -12.93
N THR A 82 -1.35 -8.04 -13.28
CA THR A 82 -0.13 -7.23 -13.09
C THR A 82 -0.48 -5.81 -12.65
N THR A 83 0.51 -5.07 -12.15
CA THR A 83 0.38 -3.64 -11.81
C THR A 83 1.20 -2.73 -12.73
N THR A 84 1.78 -3.29 -13.79
CA THR A 84 2.73 -2.60 -14.70
C THR A 84 2.07 -2.11 -15.98
N GLY A 85 0.78 -2.42 -16.19
CA GLY A 85 0.07 -2.16 -17.45
C GLY A 85 0.18 -3.31 -18.46
N GLU A 86 0.92 -4.36 -18.12
CA GLU A 86 1.06 -5.58 -18.93
C GLU A 86 -0.02 -6.62 -18.57
N ILE A 87 -0.17 -7.67 -19.38
CA ILE A 87 -1.10 -8.77 -19.10
C ILE A 87 -0.30 -10.02 -18.77
N ARG A 88 -0.66 -10.69 -17.66
CA ARG A 88 -0.07 -11.98 -17.27
C ARG A 88 -0.64 -13.10 -18.14
N GLU A 89 0.24 -13.80 -18.85
CA GLU A 89 -0.14 -14.96 -19.67
C GLU A 89 0.20 -16.29 -18.99
N LEU A 90 -0.67 -17.29 -19.18
CA LEU A 90 -0.43 -18.67 -18.76
C LEU A 90 0.20 -19.43 -19.93
N LYS A 91 1.47 -19.83 -19.79
CA LYS A 91 2.10 -20.77 -20.73
C LYS A 91 1.89 -22.20 -20.23
N HIS A 92 1.30 -23.04 -21.07
CA HIS A 92 1.27 -24.48 -20.84
C HIS A 92 2.58 -25.05 -21.36
N ALA A 93 3.30 -25.82 -20.54
CA ALA A 93 4.39 -26.63 -21.04
C ALA A 93 3.78 -27.80 -21.83
N GLU A 94 4.21 -28.00 -23.08
CA GLU A 94 4.00 -29.29 -23.75
C GLU A 94 4.73 -30.35 -22.92
N GLN A 95 3.98 -31.37 -22.48
CA GLN A 95 4.51 -32.50 -21.70
C GLN A 95 5.28 -33.48 -22.59
#